data_AF-A0A6L3JPS0-F1
#
_entry.id   AF-A0A6L3JPS0-F1
#
_cell.length_a   1.000
_cell.length_b   1.000
_cell.length_c   1.000
_cell.angle_alpha   90.00
_cell.angle_beta   90.00
_cell.angle_gamma   90.00
#
_symmetry.space_group_name_H-M   'P 1'
#
loop_
_entity.id
_entity.type
_entity.pdbx_description
1 polymer ?
#
loop_
_entity_poly.entity_id
_entity_poly.type
_entity_poly.pdbx_seq_one_letter_code
_entity_poly.pdbx_strand_id
1 'polypeptide(L)'
;MEKAFDQYEVWFVTGAQLLYGGDAVVAVDAHSNEMVNGLNESGKLPVKVVYKGTANSSKEVEAVFKAANNDEKCIGVITWMHTFSPAKMWIHGLQQLKKPLLHLHTQFNK
;
A
#
# COMPACT_ATOMS: atom_id res chain seq x y z
N MET A 1 8.09 -0.44 -25.68
CA MET A 1 6.88 0.07 -25.01
C MET A 1 7.17 1.53 -24.68
N GLU A 2 6.32 2.47 -25.10
CA GLU A 2 6.52 3.89 -24.80
C GLU A 2 6.62 4.12 -23.27
N LYS A 3 7.54 5.01 -22.88
CA LYS A 3 7.83 5.44 -21.50
C LYS A 3 6.73 6.30 -20.88
N ALA A 4 5.46 6.07 -21.24
CA ALA A 4 4.35 6.95 -20.89
C ALA A 4 4.11 7.06 -19.37
N PHE A 5 4.58 6.07 -18.61
CA PHE A 5 4.32 5.93 -17.17
C PHE A 5 5.56 6.01 -16.28
N ASP A 6 6.75 6.30 -16.82
CA ASP A 6 8.02 6.30 -16.07
C ASP A 6 8.05 7.32 -14.92
N GLN A 7 7.32 8.44 -15.06
CA GLN A 7 7.20 9.49 -14.04
C GLN A 7 6.14 9.20 -12.97
N TYR A 8 5.31 8.17 -13.16
CA TYR A 8 4.20 7.85 -12.27
C TYR A 8 4.52 6.66 -11.37
N GLU A 9 3.80 6.59 -10.26
CA GLU A 9 3.94 5.57 -9.24
C GLU A 9 2.56 5.10 -8.76
N VAL A 10 2.46 3.84 -8.38
CA VAL A 10 1.34 3.30 -7.62
C VAL A 10 1.82 2.97 -6.21
N TRP A 11 1.10 3.44 -5.20
CA TRP A 11 1.50 3.27 -3.82
C TRP A 11 0.95 1.96 -3.25
N PHE A 12 1.81 1.16 -2.62
CA PHE A 12 1.44 -0.05 -1.92
C PHE A 12 1.37 0.23 -0.42
N VAL A 13 0.19 0.08 0.16
CA VAL A 13 -0.08 0.31 1.58
C VAL A 13 -0.54 -0.98 2.22
N THR A 14 0.12 -1.39 3.29
CA THR A 14 -0.23 -2.61 4.02
C THR A 14 -1.12 -2.27 5.20
N GLY A 15 -2.21 -3.00 5.37
CA GLY A 15 -3.02 -2.93 6.58
C GLY A 15 -2.61 -4.01 7.56
N ALA A 16 -2.37 -3.60 8.80
CA ALA A 16 -2.15 -4.53 9.92
C ALA A 16 -2.74 -3.96 11.22
N GLN A 17 -2.60 -4.72 12.31
CA GLN A 17 -2.93 -4.27 13.66
C GLN A 17 -1.83 -4.67 14.64
N LEU A 18 -1.34 -3.70 15.43
CA LEU A 18 -0.21 -3.86 16.36
C LEU A 18 -0.48 -4.75 17.58
N LEU A 19 -1.68 -5.33 17.71
CA LEU A 19 -2.02 -6.20 18.83
C LEU A 19 -1.19 -7.50 18.86
N TYR A 20 -0.47 -7.81 17.77
CA TYR A 20 0.36 -9.01 17.64
C TYR A 20 1.82 -8.82 18.11
N GLY A 21 2.21 -7.64 18.61
CA GLY A 21 3.56 -7.37 19.11
C GLY A 21 4.55 -6.87 18.05
N GLY A 22 5.73 -6.42 18.49
CA GLY A 22 6.74 -5.78 17.63
C GLY A 22 7.29 -6.67 16.51
N ASP A 23 7.48 -7.97 16.79
CA ASP A 23 8.02 -8.92 15.80
C ASP A 23 7.08 -9.10 14.60
N ALA A 24 5.77 -9.03 14.82
CA ALA A 24 4.78 -9.10 13.74
C ALA A 24 4.89 -7.90 12.79
N VAL A 25 5.22 -6.71 13.30
CA VAL A 25 5.41 -5.51 12.48
C VAL A 25 6.62 -5.66 11.56
N VAL A 26 7.73 -6.16 12.12
CA VAL A 26 8.96 -6.40 11.35
C VAL A 26 8.72 -7.39 10.23
N ALA A 27 7.99 -8.47 10.51
CA ALA A 27 7.64 -9.47 9.51
C ALA A 27 6.72 -8.90 8.42
N VAL A 28 5.68 -8.15 8.79
CA VAL A 28 4.76 -7.52 7.82
C VAL A 28 5.51 -6.55 6.90
N ASP A 29 6.36 -5.69 7.47
CA ASP A 29 7.17 -4.76 6.67
C ASP A 29 8.15 -5.50 5.74
N ALA A 30 8.79 -6.57 6.20
CA ALA A 30 9.67 -7.38 5.37
C ALA A 30 8.92 -8.02 4.19
N HIS A 31 7.78 -8.66 4.46
CA HIS A 31 6.94 -9.28 3.43
C HIS A 31 6.44 -8.26 2.38
N SER A 32 6.02 -7.07 2.83
CA SER A 32 5.54 -6.03 1.92
C SER A 32 6.65 -5.48 1.02
N ASN A 33 7.87 -5.31 1.53
CA ASN A 33 9.02 -4.92 0.71
C ASN A 33 9.34 -6.00 -0.33
N GLU A 34 9.35 -7.27 0.06
CA GLU A 34 9.61 -8.38 -0.85
C GLU A 34 8.57 -8.46 -1.98
N MET A 35 7.28 -8.34 -1.63
CA MET A 35 6.22 -8.30 -2.64
C MET A 35 6.37 -7.14 -3.62
N VAL A 36 6.66 -5.92 -3.12
CA VAL A 36 6.85 -4.75 -3.98
C VAL A 36 8.08 -4.90 -4.88
N ASN A 37 9.17 -5.47 -4.36
CA ASN A 37 10.36 -5.77 -5.16
C ASN A 37 10.04 -6.77 -6.26
N GLY A 38 9.39 -7.89 -5.93
CA GLY A 38 9.00 -8.90 -6.93
C GLY A 38 8.04 -8.36 -8.00
N LEU A 39 7.08 -7.50 -7.61
CA LEU A 39 6.19 -6.81 -8.56
C LEU A 39 6.97 -5.93 -9.53
N ASN A 40 7.94 -5.15 -9.03
CA ASN A 40 8.77 -4.26 -9.85
C ASN A 40 9.76 -5.05 -10.74
N GLU A 41 10.42 -6.06 -10.20
CA GLU A 41 11.40 -6.89 -10.91
C GLU A 41 10.76 -7.77 -11.99
N SER A 42 9.45 -8.05 -11.88
CA SER A 42 8.72 -8.83 -12.88
C SER A 42 8.78 -8.24 -14.29
N GLY A 43 8.98 -6.92 -14.42
CA GLY A 43 8.94 -6.19 -15.69
C GLY A 43 7.58 -6.20 -16.40
N LYS A 44 6.53 -6.72 -15.74
CA LYS A 44 5.17 -6.86 -16.32
C LYS A 44 4.30 -5.63 -16.09
N LEU A 45 4.60 -4.87 -15.04
CA LEU A 45 3.85 -3.66 -14.70
C LEU A 45 4.45 -2.47 -15.46
N PRO A 46 3.61 -1.64 -16.11
CA PRO A 46 4.09 -0.46 -16.83
C PRO A 46 4.46 0.69 -15.90
N VAL A 47 4.21 0.59 -14.60
CA VAL A 47 4.38 1.65 -13.59
C VAL A 47 5.08 1.08 -12.36
N LYS A 48 5.93 1.90 -11.72
CA LYS A 48 6.62 1.53 -10.49
C LYS A 48 5.64 1.41 -9.32
N VAL A 49 5.77 0.35 -8.54
CA VAL A 49 5.08 0.17 -7.27
C VAL A 49 5.98 0.64 -6.13
N VAL A 50 5.47 1.47 -5.22
CA VAL A 50 6.23 2.04 -4.10
C VAL A 50 5.59 1.70 -2.77
N TYR A 51 6.32 1.01 -1.90
CA TYR A 51 5.85 0.70 -0.55
C TYR A 51 5.78 1.97 0.31
N LYS A 52 4.64 2.20 0.98
CA LYS A 52 4.41 3.38 1.83
C LYS A 52 4.28 3.07 3.32
N GLY A 53 4.57 1.83 3.71
CA GLY A 53 4.51 1.38 5.09
C GLY A 53 3.21 0.67 5.45
N THR A 54 3.19 0.19 6.68
CA THR A 54 2.05 -0.47 7.30
C THR A 54 1.20 0.54 8.07
N ALA A 55 -0.07 0.67 7.70
CA ALA A 55 -1.04 1.50 8.41
C ALA A 55 -1.76 0.68 9.50
N ASN A 56 -1.66 1.15 10.74
CA ASN A 56 -2.13 0.48 11.95
C ASN A 56 -3.13 1.31 12.77
N SER A 57 -3.41 2.54 12.34
CA SER A 57 -4.36 3.44 13.00
C SER A 57 -5.10 4.30 11.99
N SER A 58 -6.27 4.84 12.36
CA SER A 58 -7.03 5.75 11.48
C SER A 58 -6.20 6.96 11.04
N LYS A 59 -5.39 7.51 11.95
CA LYS A 59 -4.51 8.66 11.67
C LYS A 59 -3.45 8.33 10.63
N GLU A 60 -2.87 7.13 10.67
CA GLU A 60 -1.89 6.68 9.67
C GLU A 60 -2.54 6.46 8.31
N VAL A 61 -3.73 5.85 8.27
CA VAL A 61 -4.49 5.68 7.01
C VAL A 61 -4.85 7.05 6.40
N GLU A 62 -5.34 7.99 7.21
CA GLU A 62 -5.64 9.35 6.77
C GLU A 62 -4.38 10.06 6.24
N ALA A 63 -3.26 9.95 6.97
CA ALA A 63 -2.01 10.57 6.57
C ALA A 63 -1.49 10.03 5.22
N VAL A 64 -1.49 8.71 5.03
CA VAL A 64 -0.99 8.11 3.79
C VAL A 64 -1.90 8.43 2.60
N PHE A 65 -3.23 8.44 2.77
CA PHE A 65 -4.15 8.79 1.68
C PHE A 65 -4.17 10.29 1.38
N LYS A 66 -4.01 11.15 2.39
CA LYS A 66 -3.78 12.58 2.16
C LYS A 66 -2.48 12.82 1.41
N ALA A 67 -1.40 12.11 1.74
CA ALA A 67 -0.15 12.18 1.00
C ALA A 67 -0.33 11.69 -0.45
N ALA A 68 -1.03 10.57 -0.66
CA ALA A 68 -1.31 10.02 -1.98
C ALA A 68 -2.10 10.99 -2.87
N ASN A 69 -3.06 11.72 -2.28
CA ASN A 69 -3.84 12.73 -2.99
C ASN A 69 -3.01 13.93 -3.46
N ASN A 70 -2.01 14.34 -2.66
CA ASN A 70 -1.21 15.54 -2.91
C ASN A 70 0.06 15.26 -3.74
N ASP A 71 0.37 13.99 -4.00
CA ASP A 71 1.48 13.62 -4.87
C ASP A 71 0.99 13.45 -6.31
N GLU A 72 1.52 14.27 -7.22
CA GLU A 72 1.18 14.23 -8.65
C GLU A 72 1.70 12.96 -9.33
N LYS A 73 2.77 12.35 -8.81
CA LYS A 73 3.31 11.09 -9.32
C LYS A 73 2.44 9.91 -8.90
N CYS A 74 1.78 9.98 -7.74
CA CYS A 74 0.90 8.93 -7.26
C CYS A 74 -0.40 8.89 -8.08
N ILE A 75 -0.55 7.88 -8.91
CA ILE A 75 -1.73 7.72 -9.78
C ILE A 75 -2.75 6.70 -9.25
N GLY A 76 -2.43 6.02 -8.16
CA GLY A 76 -3.32 5.04 -7.53
C GLY A 76 -2.71 4.42 -6.28
N VAL A 77 -3.55 3.74 -5.52
CA VAL A 77 -3.15 3.03 -4.29
C VAL A 77 -3.56 1.56 -4.40
N ILE A 78 -2.63 0.66 -4.12
CA ILE A 78 -2.86 -0.74 -3.84
C ILE A 78 -2.89 -0.90 -2.33
N THR A 79 -3.95 -1.49 -1.79
CA THR A 79 -4.01 -1.91 -0.39
C THR A 79 -3.94 -3.42 -0.28
N TRP A 80 -3.22 -3.91 0.72
CA TRP A 80 -3.17 -5.33 1.07
C TRP A 80 -3.30 -5.49 2.59
N MET A 81 -4.32 -6.23 3.03
CA MET A 81 -4.55 -6.49 4.45
C MET A 81 -3.80 -7.76 4.84
N HIS A 82 -2.55 -7.61 5.28
CA HIS A 82 -1.66 -8.75 5.61
C HIS A 82 -2.15 -9.47 6.87
N THR A 83 -2.44 -8.70 7.92
CA THR A 83 -3.14 -9.19 9.10
C THR A 83 -4.56 -8.63 9.15
N PHE A 84 -5.32 -9.02 10.16
CA PHE A 84 -6.55 -8.33 10.47
C PHE A 84 -6.26 -6.83 10.72
N SER A 85 -6.94 -5.97 9.98
CA SER A 85 -6.91 -4.51 10.13
C SER A 85 -8.35 -4.01 10.23
N PRO A 86 -8.83 -3.60 11.43
CA PRO A 86 -10.22 -3.19 11.63
C PRO A 86 -10.69 -2.13 10.63
N ALA A 87 -11.68 -2.48 9.80
CA ALA A 87 -12.15 -1.61 8.71
C ALA A 87 -12.64 -0.23 9.18
N LYS A 88 -13.11 -0.10 10.43
CA LYS A 88 -13.49 1.20 11.01
C LYS A 88 -12.35 2.23 10.98
N MET A 89 -11.09 1.80 11.07
CA MET A 89 -9.94 2.70 11.01
C MET A 89 -9.75 3.30 9.62
N TRP A 90 -10.22 2.62 8.57
CA TRP A 90 -10.03 3.04 7.20
C TRP A 90 -11.10 4.03 6.71
N ILE A 91 -12.23 4.17 7.42
CA ILE A 91 -13.39 4.95 6.97
C ILE A 91 -13.02 6.38 6.57
N HIS A 92 -12.39 7.14 7.47
CA HIS A 92 -12.08 8.55 7.22
C HIS A 92 -11.04 8.72 6.11
N GLY A 93 -10.02 7.86 6.06
CA GLY A 93 -9.06 7.86 4.97
C GLY A 93 -9.75 7.59 3.63
N LEU A 94 -10.55 6.51 3.54
CA LEU A 94 -11.25 6.12 2.32
C LEU A 94 -12.22 7.20 1.83
N GLN A 95 -12.91 7.89 2.74
CA GLN A 95 -13.78 9.03 2.40
C GLN A 95 -13.00 10.21 1.79
N GLN A 96 -11.72 10.36 2.13
CA GLN A 96 -10.87 11.44 1.63
C GLN A 96 -10.05 11.04 0.39
N LEU A 97 -9.85 9.75 0.12
CA LEU A 97 -9.03 9.28 -1.00
C LEU A 97 -9.69 9.67 -2.33
N LYS A 98 -8.94 10.39 -3.16
CA LYS A 98 -9.36 10.86 -4.49
C LYS A 98 -8.64 10.15 -5.64
N LYS A 99 -7.76 9.21 -5.31
CA LYS A 99 -7.03 8.39 -6.27
C LYS A 99 -7.70 7.01 -6.38
N PRO A 100 -7.62 6.33 -7.54
CA PRO A 100 -8.10 4.96 -7.69
C PRO A 100 -7.49 4.03 -6.64
N LEU A 101 -8.31 3.11 -6.11
CA LEU A 101 -7.92 2.13 -5.11
C LEU A 101 -8.09 0.72 -5.69
N LEU A 102 -7.06 -0.11 -5.53
CA LEU A 102 -7.11 -1.55 -5.77
C LEU A 102 -6.91 -2.27 -4.43
N HIS A 103 -7.84 -3.15 -4.07
CA HIS A 103 -7.66 -4.06 -2.94
C HIS A 103 -7.05 -5.38 -3.45
N LEU A 104 -5.76 -5.61 -3.16
CA LEU A 104 -5.06 -6.81 -3.57
C LEU A 104 -5.31 -7.91 -2.54
N HIS A 105 -6.24 -8.80 -2.87
CA HIS A 105 -6.56 -9.93 -2.00
C HIS A 105 -5.62 -11.11 -2.29
N THR A 106 -4.52 -11.19 -1.54
CA THR A 106 -3.45 -12.18 -1.70
C THR A 106 -2.87 -12.59 -0.35
N GLN A 107 -1.95 -13.55 -0.37
CA GLN A 107 -1.21 -14.02 0.80
C GLN A 107 0.26 -14.23 0.44
N PHE A 108 1.17 -13.78 1.29
CA PHE A 108 2.60 -14.03 1.12
C PHE A 108 2.89 -15.54 1.19
N ASN A 109 3.75 -16.03 0.29
CA ASN A 109 4.14 -17.44 0.16
C ASN A 109 3.00 -18.44 -0.17
N LYS A 110 2.01 -18.04 -0.97
CA LYS A 110 0.96 -18.93 -1.50
C LYS A 110 0.71 -18.74 -2.99
#